data_AF-A0A2V3V9K7-F1
#
_entry.id   AF-A0A2V3V9K7-F1
#
_cell.length_a   1.000
_cell.length_b   1.000
_cell.length_c   1.000
_cell.angle_alpha   90.00
_cell.angle_beta   90.00
_cell.angle_gamma   90.00
#
_symmetry.space_group_name_H-M   'P 1'
#
loop_
_entity.id
_entity.type
_entity.pdbx_description
1 polymer ?
#
loop_
_entity_poly.entity_id
_entity_poly.type
_entity_poly.pdbx_seq_one_letter_code
_entity_poly.pdbx_strand_id
1 'polypeptide(L)'
;MRMMVIALIPALLASAPGSAQEFKAGEPLGTVNEAGIATPISSNVRVFGSFRFAESCTYDPDRNLIVAMNAGVTQDLQQNDGFVSLIRPDGSVHTSKWIGATRDGLVLNHPLGSAIAGGILYAADIDTVRRFDLATGKPLGATTVPGATYLNGIAVAQDGTVYATNTRPESRVYRIAPDGSVSVFVEGAPLANPNGIAIDPEGHVVVVNLGDNAVMTFHPDGRLIRTERSAESGNDGLVILKDGTRYVSSVRFGSVTRIRPGSAAEVIAVGIPSAASMCHDPVQNQLVIPMNPHNALAFLPLG
;
A
#
# COMPACT_ATOMS: atom_id res chain seq x y z
N MET A 1 -14.88 -51.34 69.06
CA MET A 1 -13.82 -50.55 68.39
C MET A 1 -13.31 -51.40 67.22
N ARG A 2 -13.79 -51.16 65.99
CA ARG A 2 -13.34 -51.88 64.77
C ARG A 2 -12.63 -50.86 63.89
N MET A 3 -11.31 -50.98 63.76
CA MET A 3 -10.49 -50.19 62.85
C MET A 3 -10.78 -50.61 61.42
N MET A 4 -11.16 -49.65 60.58
CA MET A 4 -11.34 -49.81 59.14
C MET A 4 -10.02 -49.39 58.48
N VAL A 5 -9.29 -50.37 57.93
CA VAL A 5 -8.04 -50.12 57.19
C VAL A 5 -8.42 -49.73 55.77
N ILE A 6 -8.17 -48.48 55.39
CA ILE A 6 -8.30 -48.01 54.01
C ILE A 6 -7.01 -48.34 53.28
N ALA A 7 -7.05 -49.30 52.35
CA ALA A 7 -5.94 -49.58 51.45
C ALA A 7 -5.93 -48.55 50.32
N LEU A 8 -4.86 -47.77 50.22
CA LEU A 8 -4.63 -46.82 49.13
C LEU A 8 -4.01 -47.58 47.95
N ILE A 9 -4.74 -47.70 46.84
CA ILE A 9 -4.22 -48.23 45.57
C ILE A 9 -3.62 -47.05 44.79
N PRO A 10 -2.34 -47.08 44.37
CA PRO A 10 -1.79 -46.02 43.53
C PRO A 10 -2.36 -46.16 42.12
N ALA A 11 -3.09 -45.14 41.65
CA ALA A 11 -3.48 -45.03 40.26
C ALA A 11 -2.25 -44.65 39.43
N LEU A 12 -1.70 -45.59 38.66
CA LEU A 12 -0.75 -45.27 37.59
C LEU A 12 -1.53 -44.54 36.48
N LEU A 13 -1.30 -43.23 36.36
CA LEU A 13 -1.69 -42.46 35.18
C LEU A 13 -0.74 -42.84 34.04
N ALA A 14 -1.18 -43.75 33.17
CA ALA A 14 -0.51 -44.00 31.91
C ALA A 14 -0.69 -42.76 31.01
N SER A 15 0.37 -42.00 30.77
CA SER A 15 0.40 -40.96 29.76
C SER A 15 0.18 -41.62 28.39
N ALA A 16 -0.91 -41.28 27.71
CA ALA A 16 -1.12 -41.72 26.33
C ALA A 16 0.05 -41.25 25.45
N PRO A 17 0.59 -42.10 24.57
CA PRO A 17 1.63 -41.67 23.64
C PRO A 17 1.04 -40.59 22.73
N GLY A 18 1.59 -39.38 22.77
CA GLY A 18 1.18 -38.30 21.87
C GLY A 18 1.42 -38.75 20.44
N SER A 19 0.36 -38.85 19.63
CA SER A 19 0.52 -39.07 18.19
C SER A 19 1.20 -37.84 17.60
N ALA A 20 2.39 -37.99 17.03
CA ALA A 20 2.98 -36.94 16.22
C ALA A 20 2.02 -36.61 15.08
N GLN A 21 1.57 -35.36 14.99
CA GLN A 21 0.75 -34.90 13.88
C GLN A 21 1.57 -35.05 12.58
N GLU A 22 0.97 -35.60 11.52
CA GLU A 22 1.63 -35.67 10.22
C GLU A 22 2.03 -34.27 9.75
N PHE A 23 3.28 -34.14 9.31
CA PHE A 23 3.77 -32.92 8.70
C PHE A 23 3.00 -32.66 7.41
N LYS A 24 2.23 -31.57 7.35
CA LYS A 24 1.64 -31.05 6.13
C LYS A 24 2.37 -29.77 5.73
N ALA A 25 2.91 -29.74 4.51
CA ALA A 25 3.42 -28.51 3.93
C ALA A 25 2.28 -27.48 3.75
N GLY A 26 2.63 -26.19 3.78
CA GLY A 26 1.68 -25.12 3.44
C GLY A 26 1.23 -25.21 1.99
N GLU A 27 0.03 -24.70 1.71
CA GLU A 27 -0.46 -24.52 0.34
C GLU A 27 0.32 -23.40 -0.37
N PRO A 28 0.28 -23.32 -1.72
CA PRO A 28 0.83 -22.18 -2.45
C PRO A 28 0.33 -20.84 -1.89
N LEU A 29 1.19 -19.83 -1.91
CA LEU A 29 0.80 -18.48 -1.48
C LEU A 29 -0.43 -18.01 -2.26
N GLY A 30 -1.38 -17.38 -1.58
CA GLY A 30 -2.66 -16.99 -2.15
C GLY A 30 -3.51 -16.23 -1.14
N THR A 31 -4.70 -15.78 -1.56
CA THR A 31 -5.66 -15.08 -0.70
C THR A 31 -7.03 -15.73 -0.74
N VAL A 32 -7.84 -15.46 0.29
CA VAL A 32 -9.27 -15.77 0.29
C VAL A 32 -10.00 -14.47 -0.04
N ASN A 33 -10.72 -14.43 -1.16
CA ASN A 33 -11.47 -13.22 -1.55
C ASN A 33 -12.71 -13.02 -0.65
N GLU A 34 -13.41 -11.89 -0.81
CA GLU A 34 -14.61 -11.58 -0.01
C GLU A 34 -15.72 -12.64 -0.10
N ALA A 35 -15.76 -13.42 -1.19
CA ALA A 35 -16.71 -14.53 -1.36
C ALA A 35 -16.28 -15.82 -0.62
N GLY A 36 -15.17 -15.80 0.12
CA GLY A 36 -14.65 -16.96 0.83
C GLY A 36 -13.89 -17.95 -0.08
N ILE A 37 -13.58 -17.56 -1.32
CA ILE A 37 -12.92 -18.43 -2.29
C ILE A 37 -11.40 -18.30 -2.15
N ALA A 38 -10.76 -19.39 -1.77
CA ALA A 38 -9.30 -19.50 -1.76
C ALA A 38 -8.76 -19.47 -3.21
N THR A 39 -7.92 -18.49 -3.48
CA THR A 39 -7.35 -18.23 -4.82
C THR A 39 -5.83 -18.25 -4.71
N PRO A 40 -5.13 -19.22 -5.34
CA PRO A 40 -3.67 -19.22 -5.38
C PRO A 40 -3.17 -18.01 -6.18
N ILE A 41 -1.97 -17.53 -5.83
CA ILE A 41 -1.34 -16.42 -6.52
C ILE A 41 -1.05 -16.78 -7.99
N SER A 42 -1.22 -15.81 -8.88
CA SER A 42 -0.95 -15.99 -10.30
C SER A 42 0.51 -16.37 -10.56
N SER A 43 0.74 -17.34 -11.45
CA SER A 43 2.07 -17.92 -11.70
C SER A 43 3.13 -16.94 -12.23
N ASN A 44 2.71 -15.81 -12.79
CA ASN A 44 3.56 -14.73 -13.26
C ASN A 44 3.95 -13.73 -12.16
N VAL A 45 3.46 -13.89 -10.93
CA VAL A 45 3.78 -13.01 -9.80
C VAL A 45 4.90 -13.61 -8.96
N ARG A 46 5.95 -12.83 -8.72
CA ARG A 46 7.03 -13.17 -7.78
C ARG A 46 6.86 -12.39 -6.48
N VAL A 47 7.22 -12.98 -5.34
CA VAL A 47 7.05 -12.35 -4.02
C VAL A 47 8.36 -12.35 -3.25
N PHE A 48 8.72 -11.21 -2.69
CA PHE A 48 9.93 -11.03 -1.89
C PHE A 48 9.59 -10.37 -0.55
N GLY A 49 10.19 -10.86 0.54
CA GLY A 49 10.00 -10.33 1.90
C GLY A 49 11.06 -9.30 2.30
N SER A 50 11.21 -9.09 3.61
CA SER A 50 12.10 -8.11 4.29
C SER A 50 11.46 -6.75 4.62
N PHE A 51 10.14 -6.69 4.69
CA PHE A 51 9.40 -5.47 4.99
C PHE A 51 8.71 -5.55 6.35
N ARG A 52 8.13 -4.43 6.80
CA ARG A 52 7.18 -4.40 7.92
C ARG A 52 6.02 -3.50 7.56
N PHE A 53 4.87 -4.08 7.24
CA PHE A 53 3.71 -3.34 6.76
C PHE A 53 4.08 -2.41 5.60
N ALA A 54 4.50 -2.99 4.46
CA ALA A 54 4.72 -2.21 3.26
C ALA A 54 3.37 -1.77 2.69
N GLU A 55 3.11 -0.47 2.60
CA GLU A 55 1.82 0.03 2.10
C GLU A 55 1.95 0.62 0.70
N SER A 56 2.91 1.52 0.50
CA SER A 56 3.22 2.13 -0.79
C SER A 56 4.61 1.80 -1.30
N CYS A 57 4.76 1.89 -2.61
CA CYS A 57 6.05 2.03 -3.25
C CYS A 57 6.03 3.16 -4.28
N THR A 58 7.20 3.66 -4.62
CA THR A 58 7.45 4.52 -5.79
C THR A 58 8.73 4.08 -6.47
N TYR A 59 8.82 4.19 -7.79
CA TYR A 59 10.04 3.86 -8.53
C TYR A 59 10.95 5.09 -8.68
N ASP A 60 12.23 4.93 -8.33
CA ASP A 60 13.31 5.90 -8.54
C ASP A 60 14.04 5.55 -9.85
N PRO A 61 13.76 6.27 -10.95
CA PRO A 61 14.35 5.97 -12.26
C PRO A 61 15.84 6.31 -12.35
N ASP A 62 16.34 7.23 -11.53
CA ASP A 62 17.74 7.65 -11.57
C ASP A 62 18.65 6.57 -10.98
N ARG A 63 18.16 5.87 -9.96
CA ARG A 63 18.89 4.76 -9.31
C ARG A 63 18.50 3.38 -9.81
N ASN A 64 17.41 3.27 -10.57
CA ASN A 64 16.78 2.00 -10.91
C ASN A 64 16.45 1.19 -9.64
N LEU A 65 15.74 1.83 -8.69
CA LEU A 65 15.36 1.24 -7.41
C LEU A 65 13.88 1.48 -7.11
N ILE A 66 13.28 0.54 -6.39
CA ILE A 66 11.96 0.69 -5.80
C ILE A 66 12.13 1.23 -4.38
N VAL A 67 11.44 2.32 -4.09
CA VAL A 67 11.37 2.98 -2.79
C VAL A 67 10.10 2.49 -2.10
N ALA A 68 10.23 1.65 -1.09
CA ALA A 68 9.09 1.05 -0.38
C ALA A 68 8.86 1.72 0.98
N MET A 69 7.63 2.18 1.22
CA MET A 69 7.18 2.74 2.50
C MET A 69 6.77 1.61 3.44
N ASN A 70 7.37 1.56 4.62
CA ASN A 70 7.04 0.62 5.68
C ASN A 70 6.42 1.40 6.84
N ALA A 71 5.17 1.11 7.17
CA ALA A 71 4.43 1.86 8.18
C ALA A 71 4.89 1.57 9.63
N GLY A 72 5.74 0.55 9.81
CA GLY A 72 6.19 0.11 11.13
C GLY A 72 5.08 -0.58 11.91
N VAL A 73 5.11 -0.44 13.24
CA VAL A 73 4.00 -0.87 14.11
C VAL A 73 3.00 0.26 14.36
N THR A 74 1.89 -0.06 15.03
CA THR A 74 0.89 0.93 15.41
C THR A 74 1.46 1.92 16.43
N GLN A 75 0.97 3.17 16.40
CA GLN A 75 1.56 4.27 17.18
C GLN A 75 1.34 4.15 18.70
N ASP A 76 0.40 3.32 19.14
CA ASP A 76 0.21 2.96 20.55
C ASP A 76 1.30 2.00 21.06
N LEU A 77 1.88 1.18 20.17
CA LEU A 77 3.00 0.29 20.49
C LEU A 77 4.33 1.02 20.41
N GLN A 78 4.57 1.72 19.30
CA GLN A 78 5.80 2.49 19.11
C GLN A 78 5.56 3.62 18.13
N GLN A 79 5.71 4.85 18.61
CA GLN A 79 5.67 6.03 17.76
C GLN A 79 6.93 6.14 16.91
N ASN A 80 6.81 6.77 15.74
CA ASN A 80 7.95 7.07 14.86
C ASN A 80 8.79 5.82 14.51
N ASP A 81 8.10 4.73 14.14
CA ASP A 81 8.73 3.46 13.73
C ASP A 81 8.62 3.17 12.23
N GLY A 82 8.05 4.09 11.45
CA GLY A 82 8.04 4.01 10.00
C GLY A 82 9.45 4.11 9.41
N PHE A 83 9.68 3.44 8.28
CA PHE A 83 10.95 3.49 7.58
C PHE A 83 10.78 3.27 6.07
N VAL A 84 11.83 3.61 5.31
CA VAL A 84 11.86 3.43 3.85
C VAL A 84 12.92 2.41 3.50
N SER A 85 12.56 1.46 2.65
CA SER A 85 13.49 0.48 2.08
C SER A 85 13.80 0.81 0.62
N LEU A 86 15.03 0.49 0.20
CA LEU A 86 15.44 0.51 -1.19
C LEU A 86 15.55 -0.94 -1.69
N ILE A 87 14.85 -1.25 -2.76
CA ILE A 87 14.70 -2.60 -3.31
C ILE A 87 15.10 -2.59 -4.77
N ARG A 88 15.83 -3.62 -5.20
CA ARG A 88 16.19 -3.79 -6.60
C ARG A 88 15.01 -4.34 -7.40
N PRO A 89 14.94 -4.08 -8.72
CA PRO A 89 13.89 -4.60 -9.59
C PRO A 89 13.77 -6.13 -9.64
N ASP A 90 14.82 -6.86 -9.25
CA ASP A 90 14.81 -8.32 -9.15
C ASP A 90 14.25 -8.84 -7.80
N GLY A 91 13.84 -7.94 -6.90
CA GLY A 91 13.31 -8.24 -5.58
C GLY A 91 14.36 -8.30 -4.47
N SER A 92 15.65 -8.23 -4.81
CA SER A 92 16.72 -8.24 -3.81
C SER A 92 16.73 -6.92 -3.02
N VAL A 93 16.95 -7.01 -1.70
CA VAL A 93 17.09 -5.82 -0.85
C VAL A 93 18.39 -5.08 -1.20
N HIS A 94 18.29 -3.80 -1.53
CA HIS A 94 19.45 -2.90 -1.66
C HIS A 94 19.83 -2.33 -0.29
N THR A 95 18.87 -1.72 0.40
CA THR A 95 19.03 -1.14 1.73
C THR A 95 17.74 -1.31 2.51
N SER A 96 17.77 -2.08 3.59
CA SER A 96 16.56 -2.47 4.33
C SER A 96 15.89 -1.29 5.04
N LYS A 97 16.67 -0.45 5.72
CA LYS A 97 16.22 0.81 6.32
C LYS A 97 17.15 1.90 5.83
N TRP A 98 16.70 2.68 4.85
CA TRP A 98 17.43 3.83 4.31
C TRP A 98 17.04 5.10 5.06
N ILE A 99 15.76 5.50 4.97
CA ILE A 99 15.17 6.51 5.85
C ILE A 99 14.54 5.80 7.06
N GLY A 100 14.74 6.34 8.27
CA GLY A 100 14.32 5.70 9.52
C GLY A 100 15.31 4.68 10.08
N ALA A 101 16.46 4.47 9.43
CA ALA A 101 17.59 3.69 9.96
C ALA A 101 18.23 4.36 11.19
N THR A 102 18.32 5.69 11.14
CA THR A 102 18.73 6.58 12.21
C THR A 102 17.61 7.59 12.44
N ARG A 103 17.17 7.78 13.69
CA ARG A 103 16.02 8.62 14.02
C ARG A 103 16.37 10.06 14.39
N ASP A 104 17.66 10.39 14.52
CA ASP A 104 18.10 11.71 14.95
C ASP A 104 17.63 12.79 13.98
N GLY A 105 16.68 13.62 14.43
CA GLY A 105 16.07 14.68 13.63
C GLY A 105 15.08 14.21 12.56
N LEU A 106 14.70 12.92 12.54
CA LEU A 106 13.79 12.36 11.55
C LEU A 106 12.50 11.84 12.19
N VAL A 107 11.35 12.23 11.62
CA VAL A 107 10.03 11.74 12.03
C VAL A 107 9.36 11.10 10.82
N LEU A 108 8.85 9.88 11.02
CA LEU A 108 8.12 9.06 10.08
C LEU A 108 7.28 8.07 10.90
N ASN A 109 6.02 8.42 11.15
CA ASN A 109 5.19 7.71 12.11
C ASN A 109 4.57 6.45 11.51
N HIS A 110 3.82 6.63 10.44
CA HIS A 110 3.03 5.62 9.75
C HIS A 110 2.86 6.02 8.26
N PRO A 111 3.95 6.03 7.48
CA PRO A 111 3.89 6.40 6.06
C PRO A 111 3.05 5.40 5.29
N LEU A 112 2.01 5.90 4.63
CA LEU A 112 1.11 5.10 3.81
C LEU A 112 1.42 5.32 2.35
N GLY A 113 1.20 6.52 1.80
CA GLY A 113 1.54 6.84 0.41
C GLY A 113 2.94 7.42 0.21
N SER A 114 3.48 7.24 -1.00
CA SER A 114 4.71 7.90 -1.46
C SER A 114 4.59 8.41 -2.89
N ALA A 115 5.36 9.45 -3.21
CA ALA A 115 5.55 9.96 -4.57
C ALA A 115 6.94 10.61 -4.71
N ILE A 116 7.48 10.63 -5.93
CA ILE A 116 8.76 11.28 -6.25
C ILE A 116 8.51 12.39 -7.26
N ALA A 117 9.00 13.59 -6.97
CA ALA A 117 9.00 14.71 -7.91
C ALA A 117 10.17 15.66 -7.62
N GLY A 118 10.84 16.14 -8.66
CA GLY A 118 11.90 17.16 -8.54
C GLY A 118 13.06 16.79 -7.60
N GLY A 119 13.42 15.50 -7.52
CA GLY A 119 14.47 15.03 -6.59
C GLY A 119 14.03 14.94 -5.12
N ILE A 120 12.72 15.03 -4.85
CA ILE A 120 12.13 14.95 -3.51
C ILE A 120 11.27 13.70 -3.42
N LEU A 121 11.44 12.95 -2.33
CA LEU A 121 10.51 11.92 -1.90
C LEU A 121 9.46 12.55 -0.96
N TYR A 122 8.20 12.44 -1.34
CA TYR A 122 7.05 12.84 -0.55
C TYR A 122 6.45 11.61 0.11
N ALA A 123 6.04 11.73 1.37
CA ALA A 123 5.35 10.68 2.11
C ALA A 123 4.10 11.24 2.80
N ALA A 124 2.96 10.58 2.62
CA ALA A 124 1.76 10.82 3.39
C ALA A 124 1.87 10.06 4.73
N ASP A 125 1.96 10.81 5.83
CA ASP A 125 2.19 10.26 7.16
C ASP A 125 1.13 10.79 8.15
N ILE A 126 0.06 10.01 8.30
CA ILE A 126 -1.09 10.28 9.19
C ILE A 126 -1.84 11.58 8.83
N ASP A 127 -1.34 12.72 9.28
CA ASP A 127 -1.94 14.06 9.09
C ASP A 127 -0.94 15.03 8.43
N THR A 128 0.24 14.53 8.05
CA THR A 128 1.37 15.33 7.64
C THR A 128 1.95 14.79 6.34
N VAL A 129 2.19 15.67 5.38
CA VAL A 129 3.04 15.34 4.22
C VAL A 129 4.48 15.66 4.55
N ARG A 130 5.34 14.64 4.52
CA ARG A 130 6.77 14.78 4.77
C ARG A 130 7.56 14.80 3.48
N ARG A 131 8.67 15.53 3.48
CA ARG A 131 9.57 15.65 2.33
C ARG A 131 10.98 15.24 2.74
N PHE A 132 11.60 14.43 1.90
CA PHE A 132 12.98 14.01 2.03
C PHE A 132 13.73 14.26 0.73
N ASP A 133 14.98 14.65 0.84
CA ASP A 133 15.89 14.71 -0.30
C ASP A 133 16.06 13.29 -0.83
N LEU A 134 15.69 13.03 -2.08
CA LEU A 134 15.72 11.69 -2.64
C LEU A 134 17.17 11.15 -2.67
N ALA A 135 18.16 12.01 -2.89
CA ALA A 135 19.57 11.63 -3.01
C ALA A 135 20.18 11.13 -1.68
N THR A 136 19.80 11.74 -0.56
CA THR A 136 20.46 11.55 0.75
C THR A 136 19.55 11.02 1.84
N GLY A 137 18.23 11.11 1.67
CA GLY A 137 17.23 10.78 2.67
C GLY A 137 17.09 11.82 3.78
N LYS A 138 17.78 12.96 3.68
CA LYS A 138 17.70 14.03 4.67
C LYS A 138 16.30 14.68 4.66
N PRO A 139 15.72 15.01 5.82
CA PRO A 139 14.44 15.71 5.88
C PRO A 139 14.58 17.11 5.26
N LEU A 140 13.66 17.45 4.36
CA LEU A 140 13.55 18.78 3.73
C LEU A 140 12.42 19.61 4.35
N GLY A 141 11.51 18.99 5.08
CA GLY A 141 10.44 19.66 5.80
C GLY A 141 9.17 18.82 5.87
N ALA A 142 8.17 19.36 6.55
CA ALA A 142 6.88 18.72 6.72
C ALA A 142 5.77 19.77 6.63
N THR A 143 4.61 19.39 6.08
CA THR A 143 3.41 20.20 6.02
C THR A 143 2.29 19.44 6.68
N THR A 144 1.86 19.90 7.86
CA THR A 144 0.65 19.38 8.51
C THR A 144 -0.57 19.82 7.71
N VAL A 145 -1.53 18.91 7.54
CA VAL A 145 -2.78 19.12 6.79
C VAL A 145 -3.91 19.28 7.79
N PRO A 146 -4.37 20.50 8.10
CA PRO A 146 -5.40 20.70 9.12
C PRO A 146 -6.70 19.97 8.77
N GLY A 147 -7.22 19.22 9.74
CA GLY A 147 -8.45 18.44 9.60
C GLY A 147 -8.28 17.10 8.89
N ALA A 148 -7.07 16.74 8.43
CA ALA A 148 -6.80 15.39 7.96
C ALA A 148 -6.96 14.40 9.13
N THR A 149 -7.59 13.26 8.85
CA THR A 149 -7.82 12.20 9.82
C THR A 149 -7.03 10.94 9.49
N TYR A 150 -6.72 10.72 8.21
CA TYR A 150 -5.92 9.59 7.74
C TYR A 150 -5.49 9.81 6.28
N LEU A 151 -4.36 10.49 6.08
CA LEU A 151 -3.74 10.62 4.77
C LEU A 151 -3.23 9.27 4.31
N ASN A 152 -3.59 8.87 3.09
CA ASN A 152 -3.14 7.62 2.48
C ASN A 152 -2.41 7.89 1.16
N GLY A 153 -3.13 7.88 0.03
CA GLY A 153 -2.54 8.07 -1.29
C GLY A 153 -2.04 9.50 -1.49
N ILE A 154 -0.94 9.64 -2.25
CA ILE A 154 -0.33 10.93 -2.57
C ILE A 154 0.09 10.97 -4.04
N ALA A 155 -0.16 12.11 -4.70
CA ALA A 155 0.34 12.40 -6.03
C ALA A 155 0.92 13.82 -6.06
N VAL A 156 1.96 14.04 -6.86
CA VAL A 156 2.64 15.35 -6.97
C VAL A 156 2.65 15.78 -8.43
N ALA A 157 2.07 16.94 -8.70
CA ALA A 157 2.05 17.55 -10.02
C ALA A 157 3.41 18.14 -10.39
N GLN A 158 3.62 18.42 -11.68
CA GLN A 158 4.89 18.95 -12.19
C GLN A 158 5.27 20.31 -11.59
N ASP A 159 4.29 21.12 -11.18
CA ASP A 159 4.50 22.41 -10.52
C ASP A 159 4.83 22.29 -9.03
N GLY A 160 4.84 21.07 -8.47
CA GLY A 160 5.06 20.78 -7.05
C GLY A 160 3.79 20.77 -6.20
N THR A 161 2.60 20.98 -6.79
CA THR A 161 1.32 20.82 -6.10
C THR A 161 1.15 19.36 -5.67
N VAL A 162 0.86 19.13 -4.39
CA VAL A 162 0.58 17.80 -3.84
C VAL A 162 -0.93 17.60 -3.71
N TYR A 163 -1.41 16.44 -4.11
CA TYR A 163 -2.76 15.95 -3.80
C TYR A 163 -2.66 14.74 -2.87
N ALA A 164 -3.42 14.74 -1.78
CA ALA A 164 -3.41 13.65 -0.80
C ALA A 164 -4.83 13.23 -0.44
N THR A 165 -5.11 11.94 -0.48
CA THR A 165 -6.43 11.41 -0.10
C THR A 165 -6.55 11.29 1.42
N ASN A 166 -7.73 11.59 1.95
CA ASN A 166 -8.10 11.38 3.33
C ASN A 166 -9.12 10.24 3.41
N THR A 167 -8.64 9.04 3.75
CA THR A 167 -9.41 7.80 3.59
C THR A 167 -10.46 7.61 4.68
N ARG A 168 -10.25 8.19 5.87
CA ARG A 168 -11.23 8.17 6.95
C ARG A 168 -12.20 9.35 6.83
N PRO A 169 -13.39 9.28 7.43
CA PRO A 169 -14.29 10.43 7.46
C PRO A 169 -13.60 11.69 8.01
N GLU A 170 -13.84 12.86 7.42
CA GLU A 170 -14.63 13.09 6.20
C GLU A 170 -13.87 12.70 4.92
N SER A 171 -14.56 12.10 3.96
CA SER A 171 -13.95 11.68 2.68
C SER A 171 -13.58 12.91 1.85
N ARG A 172 -12.27 13.15 1.72
CA ARG A 172 -11.71 14.35 1.08
C ARG A 172 -10.45 14.00 0.29
N VAL A 173 -10.13 14.88 -0.65
CA VAL A 173 -8.77 15.02 -1.18
C VAL A 173 -8.29 16.41 -0.84
N TYR A 174 -7.12 16.50 -0.23
CA TYR A 174 -6.44 17.75 0.06
C TYR A 174 -5.53 18.15 -1.10
N ARG A 175 -5.38 19.46 -1.30
CA ARG A 175 -4.38 20.07 -2.17
C ARG A 175 -3.42 20.87 -1.29
N ILE A 176 -2.12 20.68 -1.52
CA ILE A 176 -1.05 21.46 -0.91
C ILE A 176 -0.31 22.16 -2.04
N ALA A 177 -0.37 23.49 -2.09
CA ALA A 177 0.36 24.25 -3.10
C ALA A 177 1.87 24.24 -2.81
N PRO A 178 2.72 24.59 -3.80
CA PRO A 178 4.17 24.58 -3.62
C PRO A 178 4.69 25.48 -2.49
N ASP A 179 3.94 26.52 -2.14
CA ASP A 179 4.24 27.42 -1.01
C ASP A 179 3.86 26.82 0.37
N GLY A 180 3.25 25.63 0.38
CA GLY A 180 2.81 24.93 1.58
C GLY A 180 1.38 25.25 2.02
N SER A 181 0.66 26.13 1.31
CA SER A 181 -0.74 26.40 1.62
C SER A 181 -1.63 25.18 1.36
N VAL A 182 -2.53 24.89 2.32
CA VAL A 182 -3.39 23.71 2.30
C VAL A 182 -4.83 24.11 2.04
N SER A 183 -5.51 23.41 1.12
CA SER A 183 -6.94 23.55 0.85
C SER A 183 -7.60 22.19 0.61
N VAL A 184 -8.93 22.13 0.71
CA VAL A 184 -9.69 20.98 0.19
C VAL A 184 -9.72 21.09 -1.33
N PHE A 185 -9.42 20.00 -2.04
CA PHE A 185 -9.53 19.89 -3.50
C PHE A 185 -10.94 19.45 -3.89
N VAL A 186 -11.37 18.31 -3.35
CA VAL A 186 -12.72 17.75 -3.52
C VAL A 186 -13.14 17.08 -2.21
N GLU A 187 -14.44 17.12 -1.90
CA GLU A 187 -15.01 16.51 -0.70
C GLU A 187 -16.41 15.97 -0.91
N GLY A 188 -16.79 15.01 -0.07
CA GLY A 188 -18.10 14.39 -0.12
C GLY A 188 -18.30 13.48 -1.33
N ALA A 189 -19.55 13.14 -1.63
CA ALA A 189 -19.88 12.26 -2.75
C ALA A 189 -19.38 12.86 -4.09
N PRO A 190 -18.82 12.03 -5.00
CA PRO A 190 -18.81 10.56 -4.98
C PRO A 190 -17.62 9.91 -4.26
N LEU A 191 -16.82 10.65 -3.49
CA LEU A 191 -15.75 10.04 -2.68
C LEU A 191 -16.36 9.15 -1.59
N ALA A 192 -15.81 7.94 -1.46
CA ALA A 192 -16.20 6.95 -0.47
C ALA A 192 -14.95 6.20 0.00
N ASN A 193 -14.33 6.70 1.07
CA ASN A 193 -13.00 6.27 1.53
C ASN A 193 -11.96 6.36 0.40
N PRO A 194 -11.67 7.58 -0.10
CA PRO A 194 -10.70 7.75 -1.18
C PRO A 194 -9.33 7.22 -0.73
N ASN A 195 -8.67 6.47 -1.60
CA ASN A 195 -7.42 5.80 -1.28
C ASN A 195 -6.35 6.13 -2.33
N GLY A 196 -6.11 5.27 -3.33
CA GLY A 196 -5.15 5.56 -4.40
C GLY A 196 -5.48 6.82 -5.19
N ILE A 197 -4.42 7.53 -5.56
CA ILE A 197 -4.48 8.76 -6.33
C ILE A 197 -3.30 8.84 -7.29
N ALA A 198 -3.55 9.31 -8.50
CA ALA A 198 -2.53 9.53 -9.52
C ALA A 198 -2.92 10.74 -10.38
N ILE A 199 -1.98 11.27 -11.15
CA ILE A 199 -2.23 12.30 -12.15
C ILE A 199 -2.13 11.64 -13.52
N ASP A 200 -3.15 11.84 -14.37
CA ASP A 200 -3.14 11.31 -15.73
C ASP A 200 -2.30 12.18 -16.70
N PRO A 201 -1.98 11.69 -17.91
CA PRO A 201 -1.16 12.44 -18.87
C PRO A 201 -1.72 13.81 -19.27
N GLU A 202 -3.03 14.02 -19.11
CA GLU A 202 -3.71 15.30 -19.37
C GLU A 202 -3.64 16.26 -18.17
N GLY A 203 -3.06 15.83 -17.04
CA GLY A 203 -2.94 16.62 -15.82
C GLY A 203 -4.16 16.55 -14.91
N HIS A 204 -5.12 15.66 -15.18
CA HIS A 204 -6.26 15.46 -14.30
C HIS A 204 -5.88 14.61 -13.08
N VAL A 205 -6.57 14.84 -11.97
CA VAL A 205 -6.39 14.07 -10.74
C VAL A 205 -7.34 12.88 -10.75
N VAL A 206 -6.81 11.67 -10.66
CA VAL A 206 -7.58 10.43 -10.67
C VAL A 206 -7.53 9.80 -9.29
N VAL A 207 -8.70 9.46 -8.74
CA VAL A 207 -8.86 8.94 -7.38
C VAL A 207 -9.68 7.67 -7.43
N VAL A 208 -9.26 6.66 -6.66
CA VAL A 208 -10.05 5.45 -6.45
C VAL A 208 -10.65 5.41 -5.04
N ASN A 209 -11.80 4.77 -4.91
CA ASN A 209 -12.47 4.55 -3.64
C ASN A 209 -12.16 3.14 -3.13
N LEU A 210 -11.75 3.04 -1.86
CA LEU A 210 -11.58 1.74 -1.18
C LEU A 210 -12.91 1.02 -0.97
N GLY A 211 -14.00 1.78 -0.87
CA GLY A 211 -15.34 1.25 -0.60
C GLY A 211 -15.99 0.51 -1.77
N ASP A 212 -15.58 0.81 -3.00
CA ASP A 212 -16.22 0.30 -4.22
C ASP A 212 -15.19 0.08 -5.35
N ASN A 213 -15.65 0.07 -6.61
CA ASN A 213 -14.82 -0.10 -7.81
C ASN A 213 -14.69 1.19 -8.63
N ALA A 214 -14.96 2.37 -8.06
CA ALA A 214 -14.89 3.64 -8.77
C ALA A 214 -13.45 4.05 -9.08
N VAL A 215 -13.23 4.53 -10.30
CA VAL A 215 -12.01 5.20 -10.76
C VAL A 215 -12.42 6.56 -11.31
N MET A 216 -12.32 7.60 -10.47
CA MET A 216 -12.89 8.92 -10.73
C MET A 216 -11.81 9.86 -11.23
N THR A 217 -12.07 10.57 -12.33
CA THR A 217 -11.15 11.56 -12.89
C THR A 217 -11.71 12.95 -12.68
N PHE A 218 -10.93 13.82 -12.04
CA PHE A 218 -11.28 15.20 -11.71
C PHE A 218 -10.37 16.16 -12.47
N HIS A 219 -10.97 17.20 -13.04
CA HIS A 219 -10.23 18.33 -13.58
C HIS A 219 -9.45 19.03 -12.44
N PRO A 220 -8.30 19.69 -12.70
CA PRO A 220 -7.55 20.42 -11.67
C PRO A 220 -8.31 21.51 -10.91
N ASP A 221 -9.48 21.92 -11.38
CA ASP A 221 -10.41 22.83 -10.66
C ASP A 221 -11.36 22.10 -9.68
N GLY A 222 -11.28 20.78 -9.57
CA GLY A 222 -12.10 19.94 -8.69
C GLY A 222 -13.36 19.36 -9.36
N ARG A 223 -13.66 19.71 -10.61
CA ARG A 223 -14.84 19.19 -11.31
C ARG A 223 -14.64 17.73 -11.71
N LEU A 224 -15.57 16.85 -11.33
CA LEU A 224 -15.61 15.47 -11.83
C LEU A 224 -15.83 15.45 -13.36
N ILE A 225 -14.92 14.80 -14.09
CA ILE A 225 -14.98 14.63 -15.54
C ILE A 225 -15.70 13.33 -15.90
N ARG A 226 -15.28 12.22 -15.28
CA ARG A 226 -15.84 10.89 -15.53
C ARG A 226 -15.54 9.92 -14.38
N THR A 227 -16.30 8.82 -14.37
CA THR A 227 -16.06 7.68 -13.49
C THR A 227 -15.98 6.41 -14.33
N GLU A 228 -14.80 5.81 -14.38
CA GLU A 228 -14.58 4.45 -14.88
C GLU A 228 -14.74 3.44 -13.73
N ARG A 229 -14.70 2.14 -14.05
CA ARG A 229 -14.87 1.07 -13.07
C ARG A 229 -13.76 0.04 -13.22
N SER A 230 -13.12 -0.31 -12.11
CA SER A 230 -12.28 -1.50 -12.05
C SER A 230 -13.14 -2.77 -12.11
N ALA A 231 -12.52 -3.90 -12.45
CA ALA A 231 -13.23 -5.16 -12.63
C ALA A 231 -13.80 -5.70 -11.30
N GLU A 232 -13.14 -5.40 -10.18
CA GLU A 232 -13.53 -5.77 -8.82
C GLU A 232 -13.45 -4.55 -7.89
N SER A 233 -14.18 -4.60 -6.76
CA SER A 233 -14.16 -3.53 -5.74
C SER A 233 -12.93 -3.62 -4.84
N GLY A 234 -12.80 -2.67 -3.90
CA GLY A 234 -11.69 -2.66 -2.94
C GLY A 234 -10.46 -1.98 -3.48
N ASN A 235 -10.65 -0.97 -4.33
CA ASN A 235 -9.55 -0.30 -4.99
C ASN A 235 -8.61 0.34 -3.96
N ASP A 236 -7.32 0.06 -4.10
CA ASP A 236 -6.29 0.65 -3.23
C ASP A 236 -5.29 1.42 -4.10
N GLY A 237 -4.28 0.75 -4.64
CA GLY A 237 -3.27 1.35 -5.51
C GLY A 237 -3.81 1.74 -6.89
N LEU A 238 -3.32 2.86 -7.40
CA LEU A 238 -3.60 3.36 -8.74
C LEU A 238 -2.30 3.77 -9.43
N VAL A 239 -2.06 3.20 -10.61
CA VAL A 239 -0.95 3.59 -11.50
C VAL A 239 -1.55 4.00 -12.84
N ILE A 240 -1.05 5.10 -13.42
CA ILE A 240 -1.44 5.54 -14.76
C ILE A 240 -0.19 5.69 -15.61
N LEU A 241 -0.20 5.03 -16.78
CA LEU A 241 0.89 5.09 -17.75
C LEU A 241 0.71 6.28 -18.70
N LYS A 242 1.79 6.62 -19.42
CA LYS A 242 1.81 7.72 -20.39
C LYS A 242 0.81 7.56 -21.53
N ASP A 243 0.45 6.33 -21.88
CA ASP A 243 -0.56 6.02 -22.89
C ASP A 243 -2.01 6.09 -22.36
N GLY A 244 -2.18 6.47 -21.09
CA GLY A 244 -3.47 6.53 -20.40
C GLY A 244 -3.94 5.19 -19.82
N THR A 245 -3.17 4.10 -19.98
CA THR A 245 -3.50 2.81 -19.36
C THR A 245 -3.46 2.93 -17.83
N ARG A 246 -4.51 2.47 -17.18
CA ARG A 246 -4.66 2.50 -15.72
C ARG A 246 -4.54 1.10 -15.15
N TYR A 247 -3.84 0.97 -14.04
CA TYR A 247 -3.79 -0.24 -13.23
C TYR A 247 -4.35 0.06 -11.85
N VAL A 248 -5.23 -0.82 -11.36
CA VAL A 248 -5.89 -0.68 -10.06
C VAL A 248 -5.77 -2.00 -9.31
N SER A 249 -5.18 -1.98 -8.12
CA SER A 249 -5.14 -3.14 -7.23
C SER A 249 -6.40 -3.21 -6.37
N SER A 250 -6.76 -4.43 -5.96
CA SER A 250 -7.82 -4.67 -5.00
C SER A 250 -7.26 -5.31 -3.73
N VAL A 251 -7.35 -4.62 -2.59
CA VAL A 251 -7.01 -5.22 -1.28
C VAL A 251 -7.99 -6.29 -0.84
N ARG A 252 -9.22 -6.26 -1.38
CA ARG A 252 -10.30 -7.19 -1.03
C ARG A 252 -10.23 -8.51 -1.81
N PHE A 253 -9.89 -8.43 -3.09
CA PHE A 253 -9.86 -9.57 -4.00
C PHE A 253 -8.44 -10.06 -4.28
N GLY A 254 -7.43 -9.24 -3.97
CA GLY A 254 -6.04 -9.55 -4.28
C GLY A 254 -5.75 -9.57 -5.77
N SER A 255 -6.47 -8.76 -6.53
CA SER A 255 -6.36 -8.68 -7.98
C SER A 255 -5.71 -7.39 -8.44
N VAL A 256 -5.24 -7.39 -9.69
CA VAL A 256 -4.82 -6.19 -10.41
C VAL A 256 -5.67 -6.09 -11.67
N THR A 257 -6.44 -5.02 -11.77
CA THR A 257 -7.20 -4.63 -12.96
C THR A 257 -6.35 -3.75 -13.87
N ARG A 258 -6.42 -3.98 -15.18
CA ARG A 258 -5.93 -3.09 -16.24
C ARG A 258 -7.13 -2.46 -16.97
N ILE A 259 -7.08 -1.15 -17.20
CA ILE A 259 -8.06 -0.40 -17.98
C ILE A 259 -7.30 0.38 -19.05
N ARG A 260 -7.43 -0.03 -20.32
CA ARG A 260 -6.88 0.73 -21.45
C ARG A 260 -7.90 1.79 -21.90
N PRO A 261 -7.47 2.95 -22.43
CA PRO A 261 -8.39 3.93 -22.98
C PRO A 261 -9.39 3.31 -23.96
N GLY A 262 -10.69 3.56 -23.74
CA GLY A 262 -11.77 3.05 -24.58
C GLY A 262 -12.03 1.54 -24.50
N SER A 263 -11.34 0.81 -23.61
CA SER A 263 -11.52 -0.64 -23.42
C SER A 263 -12.23 -0.96 -22.10
N ALA A 264 -12.81 -2.15 -22.01
CA ALA A 264 -13.32 -2.67 -20.75
C ALA A 264 -12.18 -2.99 -19.76
N ALA A 265 -12.49 -2.98 -18.47
CA ALA A 265 -11.57 -3.41 -17.43
C ALA A 265 -11.28 -4.91 -17.52
N GLU A 266 -10.01 -5.28 -17.30
CA GLU A 266 -9.50 -6.65 -17.42
C GLU A 266 -8.69 -7.01 -16.17
N VAL A 267 -8.97 -8.14 -15.53
CA VAL A 267 -8.11 -8.66 -14.44
C VAL A 267 -6.89 -9.34 -15.04
N ILE A 268 -5.69 -8.89 -14.66
CA ILE A 268 -4.41 -9.39 -15.21
C ILE A 268 -3.57 -10.17 -14.19
N ALA A 269 -3.93 -10.10 -12.91
CA ALA A 269 -3.37 -10.91 -11.84
C ALA A 269 -4.41 -11.07 -10.73
N VAL A 270 -4.33 -12.20 -10.03
CA VAL A 270 -5.19 -12.58 -8.90
C VAL A 270 -4.37 -13.27 -7.82
N GLY A 271 -4.97 -13.41 -6.64
CA GLY A 271 -4.40 -14.18 -5.54
C GLY A 271 -3.26 -13.47 -4.83
N ILE A 272 -3.04 -12.16 -5.07
CA ILE A 272 -2.04 -11.34 -4.39
C ILE A 272 -2.60 -10.93 -3.02
N PRO A 273 -2.10 -11.48 -1.92
CA PRO A 273 -2.69 -11.24 -0.60
C PRO A 273 -2.62 -9.78 -0.18
N SER A 274 -3.79 -9.17 0.05
CA SER A 274 -3.94 -7.77 0.44
C SER A 274 -3.12 -6.84 -0.46
N ALA A 275 -3.38 -6.92 -1.78
CA ALA A 275 -2.74 -6.10 -2.80
C ALA A 275 -3.03 -4.61 -2.55
N ALA A 276 -2.13 -3.95 -1.82
CA ALA A 276 -2.28 -2.57 -1.34
C ALA A 276 -1.99 -1.57 -2.47
N SER A 277 -1.16 -0.57 -2.23
CA SER A 277 -0.76 0.38 -3.27
C SER A 277 -0.03 -0.30 -4.45
N MET A 278 0.43 0.48 -5.42
CA MET A 278 1.28 -0.02 -6.50
C MET A 278 2.21 1.06 -7.05
N CYS A 279 3.37 0.65 -7.56
CA CYS A 279 4.22 1.48 -8.41
C CYS A 279 4.57 0.77 -9.71
N HIS A 280 4.89 1.56 -10.74
CA HIS A 280 5.36 1.07 -12.02
C HIS A 280 6.86 1.25 -12.15
N ASP A 281 7.53 0.16 -12.48
CA ASP A 281 8.92 0.12 -12.90
C ASP A 281 8.94 0.05 -14.44
N PRO A 282 9.14 1.18 -15.14
CA PRO A 282 9.14 1.23 -16.60
C PRO A 282 10.38 0.62 -17.24
N VAL A 283 11.46 0.39 -16.50
CA VAL A 283 12.71 -0.14 -17.06
C VAL A 283 12.61 -1.66 -17.19
N GLN A 284 12.04 -2.33 -16.19
CA GLN A 284 11.74 -3.76 -16.25
C GLN A 284 10.33 -4.07 -16.76
N ASN A 285 9.53 -3.04 -17.03
CA ASN A 285 8.13 -3.13 -17.47
C ASN A 285 7.30 -4.03 -16.53
N GLN A 286 7.23 -3.64 -15.26
CA GLN A 286 6.53 -4.40 -14.23
C GLN A 286 5.82 -3.49 -13.23
N LEU A 287 4.77 -4.03 -12.61
CA LEU A 287 4.17 -3.45 -11.42
C LEU A 287 4.79 -4.07 -10.17
N VAL A 288 4.96 -3.25 -9.14
CA VAL A 288 5.35 -3.70 -7.81
C VAL A 288 4.23 -3.33 -6.85
N ILE A 289 3.78 -4.31 -6.08
CA ILE A 289 2.55 -4.26 -5.29
C ILE A 289 2.89 -4.63 -3.85
N PRO A 290 2.84 -3.70 -2.89
CA PRO A 290 2.98 -4.04 -1.49
C PRO A 290 1.86 -4.96 -0.98
N MET A 291 2.25 -5.89 -0.12
CA MET A 291 1.37 -6.84 0.56
C MET A 291 1.44 -6.55 2.05
N ASN A 292 0.67 -5.57 2.51
CA ASN A 292 0.81 -4.92 3.82
C ASN A 292 0.88 -5.90 5.02
N PRO A 293 -0.10 -6.76 5.33
CA PRO A 293 0.00 -7.68 6.47
C PRO A 293 1.02 -8.81 6.22
N HIS A 294 1.43 -9.03 4.98
CA HIS A 294 2.34 -10.12 4.60
C HIS A 294 3.81 -9.71 4.58
N ASN A 295 4.13 -8.44 4.86
CA ASN A 295 5.50 -7.98 4.96
C ASN A 295 6.34 -8.28 3.70
N ALA A 296 5.70 -8.14 2.54
CA ALA A 296 6.23 -8.53 1.25
C ALA A 296 5.87 -7.53 0.14
N LEU A 297 6.59 -7.61 -0.98
CA LEU A 297 6.24 -6.98 -2.25
C LEU A 297 6.02 -8.08 -3.31
N ALA A 298 4.94 -7.96 -4.05
CA ALA A 298 4.66 -8.73 -5.26
C ALA A 298 5.17 -7.99 -6.49
N PHE A 299 5.73 -8.73 -7.45
CA PHE A 299 6.28 -8.21 -8.71
C PHE A 299 5.52 -8.87 -9.86
N LEU A 300 4.84 -8.05 -10.66
CA LEU A 300 4.00 -8.46 -11.77
C LEU A 300 4.54 -7.90 -13.08
N PRO A 301 5.20 -8.71 -13.92
CA PRO A 301 5.62 -8.29 -15.25
C PRO A 301 4.41 -7.91 -16.11
N LEU A 302 4.54 -6.79 -16.83
CA LEU A 302 3.62 -6.37 -17.87
C LEU A 302 4.23 -6.84 -19.19
N GLY A 303 3.67 -7.90 -19.78
CA GLY A 303 4.15 -8.45 -21.05
C GLY A 303 4.10 -7.47 -22.21
#